data_AF-C0DZJ7-F1
#
_entry.id   AF-C0DZJ7-F1
#
_cell.length_a   1.000
_cell.length_b   1.000
_cell.length_c   1.000
_cell.angle_alpha   90.00
_cell.angle_beta   90.00
_cell.angle_gamma   90.00
#
_symmetry.space_group_name_H-M   'P 1'
#
loop_
_entity.id
_entity.type
_entity.pdbx_description
1 polymer ?
#
loop_
_entity_poly.entity_id
_entity_poly.type
_entity_poly.pdbx_seq_one_letter_code
_entity_poly.pdbx_strand_id
1 'polypeptide(L)'
;MISVIAAVIGAIIGAALGGLFSFSSENKKEKRLRTEQFSREYLDLDFIPIRVAVGEIRQLVSSGKVRLEFVAAGYWFPGSGEYFVGKKDQVTGLTQHQLLTIALGFYKRLGYAISKNLVDKRGLDLLSDLVWSATFIRDLCDEIERQAMQYGESKPSWLKYVRQTLKVVPITTATSINPGRPSSDSMHTDNNKDR
;
A
#
# COMPACT_ATOMS: atom_id res chain seq x y z
N MET A 1 -45.37 24.97 36.80
CA MET A 1 -45.50 24.36 35.45
C MET A 1 -44.30 24.63 34.55
N ILE A 2 -43.77 25.86 34.51
CA ILE A 2 -42.55 26.22 33.73
C ILE A 2 -41.29 25.45 34.17
N SER A 3 -41.13 25.12 35.46
CA SER A 3 -39.92 24.45 35.98
C SER A 3 -39.80 22.96 35.59
N VAL A 4 -40.93 22.27 35.36
CA VAL A 4 -40.94 20.85 34.96
C VAL A 4 -40.55 20.71 33.49
N ILE A 5 -41.04 21.62 32.64
CA ILE A 5 -40.71 21.65 31.21
C ILE A 5 -39.22 21.94 31.01
N ALA A 6 -38.63 22.86 31.78
CA ALA A 6 -37.20 23.13 31.74
C ALA A 6 -36.34 21.93 32.19
N ALA A 7 -36.77 21.21 33.23
CA ALA A 7 -36.07 20.01 33.71
C ALA A 7 -36.14 18.86 32.70
N VAL A 8 -37.28 18.67 32.03
CA VAL A 8 -37.46 17.64 30.99
C VAL A 8 -36.62 17.96 29.76
N ILE A 9 -36.59 19.21 29.30
CA ILE A 9 -35.75 19.64 28.17
C ILE A 9 -34.26 19.49 28.53
N GLY A 10 -33.86 19.87 29.74
CA GLY A 10 -32.48 19.69 30.24
C GLY A 10 -32.07 18.22 30.29
N ALA A 11 -32.96 17.32 30.72
CA ALA A 11 -32.70 15.88 30.75
C ALA A 11 -32.59 15.26 29.35
N ILE A 12 -33.41 15.70 28.39
CA ILE A 12 -33.35 15.23 26.99
C ILE A 12 -32.05 15.69 26.31
N ILE A 13 -31.66 16.95 26.50
CA ILE A 13 -30.40 17.47 25.95
C ILE A 13 -29.21 16.80 26.64
N GLY A 14 -29.24 16.62 27.96
CA GLY A 14 -28.21 15.92 28.72
C GLY A 14 -28.05 14.45 28.31
N ALA A 15 -29.15 13.73 28.09
CA ALA A 15 -29.14 12.34 27.61
C ALA A 15 -28.70 12.23 26.14
N ALA A 16 -29.12 13.16 25.27
CA ALA A 16 -28.68 13.20 23.87
C ALA A 16 -27.17 13.50 23.76
N LEU A 17 -26.67 14.48 24.53
CA LEU A 17 -25.24 14.80 24.60
C LEU A 17 -24.47 13.65 25.24
N GLY A 18 -24.93 13.08 26.35
CA GLY A 18 -24.30 11.93 27.00
C GLY A 18 -24.23 10.70 26.10
N GLY A 19 -25.29 10.43 25.34
CA GLY A 19 -25.34 9.38 24.32
C GLY A 19 -24.34 9.64 23.18
N LEU A 20 -24.30 10.85 22.63
CA LEU A 20 -23.34 11.25 21.60
C LEU A 20 -21.89 11.15 22.08
N PHE A 21 -21.60 11.53 23.32
CA PHE A 21 -20.27 11.39 23.92
C PHE A 21 -19.90 9.92 24.15
N SER A 22 -20.84 9.07 24.58
CA SER A 22 -20.62 7.63 24.73
C SER A 22 -20.32 6.96 23.39
N PHE A 23 -21.13 7.21 22.36
CA PHE A 23 -20.89 6.71 21.00
C PHE A 23 -19.57 7.24 20.41
N SER A 24 -19.22 8.51 20.65
CA SER A 24 -17.96 9.08 20.20
C SER A 24 -16.76 8.43 20.90
N SER A 25 -16.86 8.16 22.20
CA SER A 25 -15.83 7.47 22.99
C SER A 25 -15.64 6.03 22.53
N GLU A 26 -16.73 5.30 22.32
CA GLU A 26 -16.72 3.92 21.85
C GLU A 26 -16.14 3.80 20.45
N ASN A 27 -16.53 4.69 19.53
CA ASN A 27 -15.94 4.78 18.19
C ASN A 27 -14.43 5.11 18.24
N LYS A 28 -13.99 6.00 19.14
CA LYS A 28 -12.55 6.28 19.33
C LYS A 28 -11.81 5.06 19.84
N LYS A 29 -12.40 4.31 20.79
CA LYS A 29 -11.84 3.07 21.32
C LYS A 29 -11.74 1.99 20.24
N GLU A 30 -12.79 1.78 19.45
CA GLU A 30 -12.77 0.81 18.34
C GLU A 30 -11.72 1.19 17.29
N LYS A 31 -11.64 2.47 16.90
CA LYS A 31 -10.60 2.95 15.99
C LYS A 31 -9.19 2.68 16.51
N ARG A 32 -8.96 2.96 17.80
CA ARG A 32 -7.66 2.69 18.44
C ARG A 32 -7.33 1.20 18.44
N LEU A 33 -8.26 0.33 18.82
CA LEU A 33 -8.06 -1.12 18.81
C LEU A 33 -7.76 -1.64 17.40
N ARG A 34 -8.43 -1.11 16.38
CA ARG A 34 -8.18 -1.46 14.98
C ARG A 34 -6.82 -0.93 14.49
N THR A 35 -6.42 0.28 14.89
CA THR A 35 -5.06 0.80 14.65
C THR A 35 -4.01 -0.12 15.27
N GLU A 36 -4.16 -0.47 16.55
CA GLU A 36 -3.25 -1.36 17.26
C GLU A 36 -3.19 -2.76 16.62
N GLN A 37 -4.32 -3.26 16.09
CA GLN A 37 -4.35 -4.53 15.37
C GLN A 37 -3.50 -4.49 14.11
N PHE A 38 -3.57 -3.44 13.29
CA PHE A 38 -2.71 -3.30 12.11
C PHE A 38 -1.23 -3.19 12.49
N SER A 39 -0.91 -2.44 13.54
CA SER A 39 0.47 -2.34 14.04
C SER A 39 0.99 -3.68 14.54
N ARG A 40 0.19 -4.40 15.34
CA ARG A 40 0.56 -5.74 15.83
C ARG A 40 0.77 -6.71 14.68
N GLU A 41 -0.15 -6.77 13.72
CA GLU A 41 -0.04 -7.68 12.58
C GLU A 41 1.25 -7.43 11.78
N TYR A 42 1.57 -6.17 11.49
CA TYR A 42 2.74 -5.83 10.66
C TYR A 42 4.08 -6.07 11.39
N LEU A 43 4.09 -5.85 12.70
CA LEU A 43 5.28 -5.99 13.55
C LEU A 43 5.46 -7.41 14.09
N ASP A 44 4.48 -8.30 13.86
CA ASP A 44 4.54 -9.69 14.28
C ASP A 44 5.72 -10.42 13.62
N LEU A 45 6.22 -11.44 14.32
CA LEU A 45 7.31 -12.28 13.84
C LEU A 45 6.89 -13.04 12.57
N ASP A 46 5.63 -13.46 12.49
CA ASP A 46 5.09 -14.16 11.32
C ASP A 46 5.01 -13.24 10.08
N PHE A 47 5.07 -11.92 10.28
CA PHE A 47 5.09 -10.94 9.20
C PHE A 47 6.51 -10.62 8.70
N ILE A 48 7.56 -11.10 9.39
CA ILE A 48 8.96 -10.88 8.99
C ILE A 48 9.25 -11.45 7.60
N PRO A 49 8.91 -12.71 7.25
CA PRO A 49 9.20 -13.27 5.93
C PRO A 49 8.58 -12.44 4.80
N ILE A 50 7.41 -11.84 5.03
CA ILE A 50 6.73 -10.96 4.08
C ILE A 50 7.54 -9.67 3.88
N ARG A 51 7.96 -9.01 4.95
CA ARG A 51 8.79 -7.79 4.88
C ARG A 51 10.14 -8.04 4.20
N VAL A 52 10.78 -9.17 4.54
CA VAL A 52 12.05 -9.60 3.93
C VAL A 52 11.86 -9.82 2.43
N ALA A 53 10.83 -10.56 2.02
CA ALA A 53 10.57 -10.80 0.60
C ALA A 53 10.34 -9.49 -0.17
N VAL A 54 9.58 -8.54 0.38
CA VAL A 54 9.41 -7.22 -0.26
C VAL A 54 10.74 -6.49 -0.42
N GLY A 55 11.61 -6.53 0.61
CA GLY A 55 12.95 -5.95 0.55
C GLY A 55 13.86 -6.60 -0.50
N GLU A 56 13.84 -7.93 -0.57
CA GLU A 56 14.61 -8.69 -1.56
C GLU A 56 14.13 -8.43 -2.99
N ILE A 57 12.82 -8.43 -3.24
CA ILE A 57 12.26 -8.12 -4.57
C ILE A 57 12.66 -6.71 -4.97
N ARG A 58 12.54 -5.74 -4.07
CA ARG A 58 13.01 -4.37 -4.31
C ARG A 58 14.49 -4.36 -4.70
N GLN A 59 15.35 -5.09 -4.00
CA GLN A 59 16.78 -5.16 -4.33
C GLN A 59 17.03 -5.80 -5.70
N LEU A 60 16.31 -6.86 -6.04
CA LEU A 60 16.38 -7.50 -7.37
C LEU A 60 15.98 -6.53 -8.48
N VAL A 61 14.94 -5.73 -8.26
CA VAL A 61 14.50 -4.69 -9.20
C VAL A 61 15.51 -3.55 -9.29
N SER A 62 15.96 -3.01 -8.16
CA SER A 62 16.94 -1.91 -8.13
C SER A 62 18.30 -2.30 -8.72
N SER A 63 18.67 -3.58 -8.66
CA SER A 63 19.91 -4.09 -9.28
C SER A 63 19.75 -4.50 -10.75
N GLY A 64 18.56 -4.40 -11.33
CA GLY A 64 18.27 -4.80 -12.71
C GLY A 64 18.22 -6.31 -12.94
N LYS A 65 18.37 -7.14 -11.89
CA LYS A 65 18.27 -8.61 -11.99
C LYS A 65 16.86 -9.08 -12.35
N VAL A 66 15.86 -8.31 -11.95
CA VAL A 66 14.45 -8.54 -12.28
C VAL A 66 13.89 -7.22 -12.78
N ARG A 67 13.22 -7.21 -13.93
CA ARG A 67 12.56 -5.99 -14.39
C ARG A 67 11.22 -5.81 -13.67
N LEU A 68 10.86 -4.58 -13.31
CA LEU A 68 9.63 -4.27 -12.56
C LEU A 68 8.38 -4.73 -13.32
N GLU A 69 8.42 -4.71 -14.64
CA GLU A 69 7.33 -5.10 -15.52
C GLU A 69 6.91 -6.56 -15.27
N PHE A 70 7.87 -7.46 -15.04
CA PHE A 70 7.57 -8.87 -14.75
C PHE A 70 6.97 -9.07 -13.36
N VAL A 71 7.32 -8.21 -12.40
CA VAL A 71 6.69 -8.23 -11.07
C VAL A 71 5.25 -7.76 -11.19
N ALA A 72 5.01 -6.66 -11.91
CA ALA A 72 3.67 -6.10 -12.11
C ALA A 72 2.72 -7.02 -12.89
N ALA A 73 3.23 -7.78 -13.86
CA ALA A 73 2.45 -8.69 -14.71
C ALA A 73 1.58 -9.68 -13.94
N GLY A 74 1.98 -10.07 -12.72
CA GLY A 74 1.23 -11.01 -11.89
C GLY A 74 0.04 -10.40 -11.12
N TYR A 75 -0.22 -9.10 -11.26
CA TYR A 75 -1.17 -8.37 -10.39
C TYR A 75 -2.31 -7.66 -11.13
N TRP A 76 -2.46 -7.90 -12.43
CA TRP A 76 -3.64 -7.51 -13.24
C TRP A 76 -4.06 -8.67 -14.15
N PHE A 77 -5.31 -8.65 -14.62
CA PHE A 77 -5.90 -9.74 -15.40
C PHE A 77 -6.29 -9.23 -16.81
N PRO A 78 -6.10 -10.03 -17.88
CA PRO A 78 -5.53 -11.39 -17.91
C PRO A 78 -4.01 -11.46 -17.72
N GLY A 79 -3.34 -10.31 -17.60
CA GLY A 79 -1.89 -10.24 -17.44
C GLY A 79 -1.16 -10.34 -18.78
N SER A 80 0.17 -10.18 -18.77
CA SER A 80 1.02 -10.28 -19.97
C SER A 80 1.55 -11.70 -20.24
N GLY A 81 1.00 -12.73 -19.57
CA GLY A 81 1.48 -14.11 -19.64
C GLY A 81 2.53 -14.41 -18.57
N GLU A 82 3.82 -14.21 -18.88
CA GLU A 82 4.91 -14.49 -17.95
C GLU A 82 5.01 -13.43 -16.85
N TYR A 83 5.15 -13.88 -15.60
CA TYR A 83 5.32 -13.02 -14.44
C TYR A 83 6.38 -13.58 -13.47
N PHE A 84 6.91 -12.68 -12.65
CA PHE A 84 7.88 -13.01 -11.63
C PHE A 84 7.23 -13.87 -10.53
N VAL A 85 7.71 -15.11 -10.38
CA VAL A 85 7.35 -15.99 -9.26
C VAL A 85 8.33 -15.80 -8.08
N GLY A 86 9.62 -15.69 -8.40
CA GLY A 86 10.72 -15.55 -7.44
C GLY A 86 11.03 -16.84 -6.65
N LYS A 87 11.99 -16.76 -5.73
CA LYS A 87 12.39 -17.91 -4.90
C LYS A 87 11.32 -18.25 -3.87
N LYS A 88 11.33 -19.50 -3.39
CA LYS A 88 10.56 -19.89 -2.20
C LYS A 88 11.31 -19.48 -0.94
N ASP A 89 10.58 -18.89 -0.01
CA ASP A 89 11.05 -18.66 1.34
C ASP A 89 11.11 -20.00 2.11
N GLN A 90 12.15 -20.19 2.90
CA GLN A 90 12.40 -21.47 3.58
C GLN A 90 11.50 -21.67 4.80
N VAL A 91 11.02 -20.59 5.41
CA VAL A 91 10.20 -20.64 6.62
C VAL A 91 8.73 -20.89 6.26
N THR A 92 8.21 -20.13 5.30
CA THR A 92 6.80 -20.15 4.91
C THR A 92 6.50 -21.13 3.77
N GLY A 93 7.51 -21.53 2.99
CA GLY A 93 7.35 -22.32 1.78
C GLY A 93 6.71 -21.58 0.61
N LEU A 94 6.33 -20.31 0.80
CA LEU A 94 5.68 -19.46 -0.18
C LEU A 94 6.70 -18.82 -1.13
N THR A 95 6.29 -18.56 -2.36
CA THR A 95 7.12 -17.81 -3.32
C THR A 95 7.14 -16.33 -2.97
N GLN A 96 8.18 -15.63 -3.39
CA GLN A 96 8.26 -14.17 -3.26
C GLN A 96 7.05 -13.46 -3.88
N HIS A 97 6.51 -13.94 -5.00
CA HIS A 97 5.25 -13.45 -5.56
C HIS A 97 4.08 -13.58 -4.57
N GLN A 98 3.91 -14.76 -3.95
CA GLN A 98 2.84 -15.00 -2.98
C GLN A 98 3.02 -14.12 -1.72
N LEU A 99 4.25 -13.97 -1.23
CA LEU A 99 4.54 -13.10 -0.09
C LEU A 99 4.25 -11.63 -0.42
N LEU A 100 4.60 -11.16 -1.62
CA LEU A 100 4.25 -9.82 -2.09
C LEU A 100 2.73 -9.64 -2.24
N THR A 101 1.99 -10.67 -2.66
CA THR A 101 0.52 -10.66 -2.66
C THR A 101 -0.05 -10.43 -1.26
N ILE A 102 0.51 -11.08 -0.24
CA ILE A 102 0.10 -10.88 1.15
C ILE A 102 0.42 -9.45 1.61
N ALA A 103 1.61 -8.93 1.29
CA ALA A 103 1.96 -7.54 1.57
C ALA A 103 0.98 -6.55 0.93
N LEU A 104 0.67 -6.70 -0.37
CA LEU A 104 -0.31 -5.86 -1.05
C LEU A 104 -1.72 -6.00 -0.43
N GLY A 105 -2.08 -7.19 0.03
CA GLY A 105 -3.30 -7.45 0.80
C GLY A 105 -3.35 -6.65 2.11
N PHE A 106 -2.25 -6.58 2.85
CA PHE A 106 -2.12 -5.73 4.03
C PHE A 106 -2.29 -4.24 3.68
N TYR A 107 -1.54 -3.74 2.69
CA TYR A 107 -1.65 -2.34 2.23
C TYR A 107 -3.09 -2.00 1.80
N LYS A 108 -3.77 -2.91 1.11
CA LYS A 108 -5.17 -2.75 0.70
C LYS A 108 -6.10 -2.64 1.90
N ARG A 109 -5.99 -3.53 2.89
CA ARG A 109 -6.85 -3.52 4.10
C ARG A 109 -6.63 -2.26 4.93
N LEU A 110 -5.37 -1.88 5.15
CA LEU A 110 -5.03 -0.65 5.85
C LEU A 110 -5.58 0.58 5.11
N GLY A 111 -5.42 0.62 3.80
CA GLY A 111 -5.86 1.73 2.96
C GLY A 111 -7.39 1.87 2.90
N TYR A 112 -8.10 0.73 2.91
CA TYR A 112 -9.55 0.73 3.08
C TYR A 112 -9.94 1.32 4.44
N ALA A 113 -9.32 0.85 5.53
CA ALA A 113 -9.60 1.35 6.87
C ALA A 113 -9.32 2.85 7.01
N ILE A 114 -8.22 3.34 6.44
CA ILE A 114 -7.87 4.77 6.34
C ILE A 114 -8.96 5.53 5.59
N SER A 115 -9.39 5.03 4.42
CA SER A 115 -10.41 5.70 3.59
C SER A 115 -11.78 5.79 4.26
N LYS A 116 -12.07 4.86 5.16
CA LYS A 116 -13.31 4.82 5.95
C LYS A 116 -13.17 5.47 7.33
N ASN A 117 -12.03 6.11 7.61
CA ASN A 117 -11.74 6.73 8.91
C ASN A 117 -11.89 5.74 10.08
N LEU A 118 -11.56 4.46 9.86
CA LEU A 118 -11.69 3.37 10.83
C LEU A 118 -10.42 3.15 11.68
N VAL A 119 -9.36 3.90 11.41
CA VAL A 119 -8.09 3.86 12.13
C VAL A 119 -7.66 5.30 12.45
N ASP A 120 -7.01 5.47 13.60
CA ASP A 120 -6.25 6.69 13.88
C ASP A 120 -4.92 6.65 13.13
N LYS A 121 -4.75 7.59 12.19
CA LYS A 121 -3.54 7.70 11.36
C LYS A 121 -2.31 8.12 12.18
N ARG A 122 -2.51 8.88 13.27
CA ARG A 122 -1.41 9.37 14.11
C ARG A 122 -0.84 8.29 15.02
N GLY A 123 -1.61 7.24 15.31
CA GLY A 123 -1.20 6.10 16.13
C GLY A 123 -0.70 4.89 15.33
N LEU A 124 -0.47 5.03 14.02
CA LEU A 124 0.12 3.96 13.21
C LEU A 124 1.64 3.99 13.36
N ASP A 125 2.15 3.42 14.45
CA ASP A 125 3.59 3.33 14.72
C ASP A 125 4.36 2.54 13.64
N LEU A 126 3.64 1.72 12.86
CA LEU A 126 4.18 0.99 11.70
C LEU A 126 4.57 1.89 10.51
N LEU A 127 4.14 3.16 10.48
CA LEU A 127 4.33 4.03 9.31
C LEU A 127 5.80 4.27 9.00
N SER A 128 6.67 4.33 10.01
CA SER A 128 8.11 4.47 9.82
C SER A 128 8.71 3.26 9.11
N ASP A 129 8.23 2.06 9.43
CA ASP A 129 8.73 0.83 8.82
C ASP A 129 8.22 0.68 7.38
N LEU A 130 6.97 1.09 7.12
CA LEU A 130 6.41 1.07 5.76
C LEU A 130 7.19 1.95 4.77
N VAL A 131 7.91 2.97 5.25
CA VAL A 131 8.72 3.86 4.38
C VAL A 131 9.68 3.03 3.52
N TRP A 132 10.28 1.98 4.08
CA TRP A 132 11.29 1.16 3.41
C TRP A 132 10.78 0.45 2.16
N SER A 133 9.51 0.05 2.15
CA SER A 133 8.86 -0.61 1.02
C SER A 133 8.00 0.34 0.19
N ALA A 134 7.61 1.49 0.73
CA ALA A 134 6.57 2.33 0.13
C ALA A 134 6.91 2.84 -1.27
N THR A 135 8.15 3.24 -1.54
CA THR A 135 8.54 3.65 -2.90
C THR A 135 8.41 2.50 -3.89
N PHE A 136 8.94 1.32 -3.55
CA PHE A 136 8.80 0.14 -4.42
C PHE A 136 7.34 -0.23 -4.66
N ILE A 137 6.50 -0.24 -3.62
CA ILE A 137 5.08 -0.55 -3.75
C ILE A 137 4.34 0.50 -4.60
N ARG A 138 4.72 1.78 -4.49
CA ARG A 138 4.18 2.85 -5.35
C ARG A 138 4.56 2.61 -6.81
N ASP A 139 5.84 2.41 -7.08
CA ASP A 139 6.35 2.21 -8.44
C ASP A 139 5.73 0.95 -9.07
N LEU A 140 5.54 -0.11 -8.28
CA LEU A 140 4.80 -1.32 -8.69
C LEU A 140 3.34 -1.02 -9.02
N CYS A 141 2.64 -0.21 -8.22
CA CYS A 141 1.26 0.19 -8.50
C CYS A 141 1.13 1.00 -9.80
N ASP A 142 2.08 1.90 -10.06
CA ASP A 142 2.13 2.68 -11.30
C ASP A 142 2.36 1.77 -12.51
N GLU A 143 3.25 0.80 -12.38
CA GLU A 143 3.54 -0.17 -13.43
C GLU A 143 2.37 -1.12 -13.72
N ILE A 144 1.66 -1.61 -12.70
CA ILE A 144 0.45 -2.42 -12.87
C ILE A 144 -0.62 -1.62 -13.62
N GLU A 145 -0.83 -0.35 -13.24
CA GLU A 145 -1.81 0.52 -13.90
C GLU A 145 -1.42 0.81 -15.36
N ARG A 146 -0.13 1.07 -15.60
CA ARG A 146 0.42 1.30 -16.94
C ARG A 146 0.20 0.07 -17.84
N GLN A 147 0.53 -1.12 -17.37
CA GLN A 147 0.35 -2.36 -18.14
C GLN A 147 -1.12 -2.61 -18.44
N ALA A 148 -2.00 -2.61 -17.43
CA ALA A 148 -3.42 -2.83 -17.67
C ALA A 148 -3.98 -1.89 -18.74
N MET A 149 -3.66 -0.59 -18.67
CA MET A 149 -4.09 0.39 -19.66
C MET A 149 -3.50 0.14 -21.06
N GLN A 150 -2.23 -0.24 -21.16
CA GLN A 150 -1.60 -0.53 -22.45
C GLN A 150 -2.22 -1.73 -23.16
N TYR A 151 -2.71 -2.71 -22.41
CA TYR A 151 -3.40 -3.88 -22.96
C TYR A 151 -4.90 -3.65 -23.15
N GLY A 152 -5.40 -2.43 -22.96
CA GLY A 152 -6.83 -2.11 -23.10
C GLY A 152 -7.70 -2.63 -21.95
N GLU A 153 -7.09 -3.03 -20.84
CA GLU A 153 -7.75 -3.65 -19.70
C GLU A 153 -8.07 -2.67 -18.59
N SER A 154 -9.05 -3.05 -17.76
CA SER A 154 -9.41 -2.25 -16.59
C SER A 154 -8.34 -2.35 -15.51
N LYS A 155 -7.96 -1.20 -14.94
CA LYS A 155 -7.02 -1.18 -13.81
C LYS A 155 -7.63 -1.90 -12.59
N PRO A 156 -6.84 -2.69 -11.84
CA PRO A 156 -7.36 -3.38 -10.67
C PRO A 156 -7.92 -2.42 -9.62
N SER A 157 -9.18 -2.62 -9.24
CA SER A 157 -9.90 -1.70 -8.34
C SER A 157 -9.29 -1.59 -6.93
N TRP A 158 -8.48 -2.57 -6.52
CA TRP A 158 -7.81 -2.59 -5.23
C TRP A 158 -6.62 -1.62 -5.14
N LEU A 159 -6.02 -1.22 -6.28
CA LEU A 159 -4.91 -0.28 -6.32
C LEU A 159 -5.25 1.04 -5.62
N LYS A 160 -6.50 1.50 -5.75
CA LYS A 160 -6.95 2.74 -5.10
C LYS A 160 -6.77 2.69 -3.58
N TYR A 161 -6.92 1.54 -2.95
CA TYR A 161 -6.76 1.40 -1.50
C TYR A 161 -5.30 1.32 -1.10
N VAL A 162 -4.47 0.56 -1.84
CA VAL A 162 -3.02 0.55 -1.61
C VAL A 162 -2.44 1.97 -1.68
N ARG A 163 -2.88 2.76 -2.66
CA ARG A 163 -2.52 4.18 -2.77
C ARG A 163 -2.99 5.03 -1.58
N GLN A 164 -4.11 4.71 -0.93
CA GLN A 164 -4.53 5.41 0.30
C GLN A 164 -3.56 5.17 1.46
N THR A 165 -3.01 3.96 1.58
CA THR A 165 -1.95 3.67 2.55
C THR A 165 -0.71 4.47 2.22
N LEU A 166 -0.25 4.45 0.97
CA LEU A 166 0.96 5.16 0.56
C LEU A 166 0.87 6.68 0.78
N LYS A 167 -0.32 7.28 0.69
CA LYS A 167 -0.54 8.72 0.96
C LYS A 167 -0.25 9.14 2.40
N VAL A 168 -0.34 8.21 3.36
CA VAL A 168 -0.11 8.52 4.79
C VAL A 168 1.26 8.07 5.27
N VAL A 169 2.01 7.32 4.45
CA VAL A 169 3.40 6.97 4.73
C VAL A 169 4.27 8.18 4.42
N PRO A 170 5.22 8.56 5.30
CA PRO A 170 6.10 9.71 5.09
C PRO A 170 7.21 9.37 4.07
N ILE A 171 6.84 9.20 2.80
CA ILE A 171 7.78 8.93 1.72
C ILE A 171 8.50 10.24 1.37
N THR A 172 9.78 10.35 1.72
CA THR A 172 10.65 11.41 1.18
C THR A 172 10.89 11.12 -0.31
N THR A 173 10.54 12.07 -1.17
CA THR A 173 10.51 11.96 -2.64
C THR A 173 11.87 11.69 -3.30
N ALA A 174 12.95 11.54 -2.54
CA ALA A 174 14.33 11.48 -3.04
C ALA A 174 14.78 10.10 -3.59
N THR A 175 13.96 9.05 -3.51
CA THR A 175 14.40 7.68 -3.87
C THR A 175 13.45 6.99 -4.84
N SER A 176 12.98 7.69 -5.89
CA SER A 176 12.31 7.04 -7.02
C SER A 176 13.29 6.10 -7.72
N ILE A 177 12.95 4.82 -7.86
CA ILE A 177 13.77 3.87 -8.61
C ILE A 177 13.50 4.20 -10.08
N ASN A 178 14.39 4.94 -10.72
CA ASN A 178 14.27 5.29 -12.14
C ASN A 178 14.28 3.98 -12.97
N PRO A 179 13.16 3.59 -13.61
CA PRO A 179 13.18 2.45 -14.50
C PRO A 179 13.99 2.88 -15.72
N GLY A 180 15.14 2.24 -15.94
CA GLY A 180 16.10 2.62 -16.98
C GLY A 180 15.43 2.89 -18.32
N ARG A 181 15.45 4.15 -18.75
CA ARG A 181 15.25 4.51 -20.15
C ARG A 181 16.45 3.92 -20.91
N PRO A 182 16.26 3.15 -22.00
CA PRO A 182 17.39 2.76 -22.82
C PRO A 182 18.06 4.04 -23.33
N SER A 183 19.38 4.16 -23.12
CA SER A 183 20.17 5.28 -23.60
C SER A 183 20.06 5.34 -25.12
N SER A 184 19.35 6.35 -25.62
CA SER A 184 19.28 6.67 -27.04
C SER A 184 20.52 7.45 -27.47
N ASP A 185 21.72 6.93 -27.20
CA ASP A 185 22.99 7.53 -27.60
C ASP A 185 24.00 6.43 -27.98
N SER A 186 23.85 5.91 -29.19
CA SER A 186 24.96 5.59 -30.09
C SER A 186 24.43 5.01 -31.41
N MET A 187 23.80 5.85 -32.23
CA MET A 187 23.78 5.65 -33.69
C MET A 187 24.29 6.95 -34.33
N HIS A 188 25.59 7.18 -34.17
CA HIS A 188 26.31 8.01 -35.13
C HIS A 188 26.56 7.12 -36.34
N THR A 189 25.72 7.27 -37.36
CA THR A 189 26.07 6.86 -38.72
C THR A 189 27.06 7.88 -39.26
N ASP A 190 28.35 7.56 -39.22
CA ASP A 190 29.35 8.23 -40.06
C ASP A 190 29.14 7.76 -41.51
N ASN A 191 28.28 8.49 -42.23
CA ASN A 191 28.34 8.52 -43.68
C ASN A 191 29.45 9.48 -44.05
N ASN A 192 30.65 8.96 -44.30
CA ASN A 192 31.65 9.69 -45.08
C ASN A 192 31.92 8.93 -46.38
N LYS A 193 31.11 9.25 -47.39
CA LYS A 193 31.50 9.15 -48.79
C LYS A 193 32.31 10.40 -49.10
N ASP A 194 33.58 10.23 -49.45
CA ASP A 194 34.24 10.93 -50.56
C ASP A 194 35.75 10.65 -50.55
N ARG A 195 36.17 9.66 -51.35
CA ARG A 195 37.23 9.71 -52.37
C ARG A 195 37.61 8.31 -52.86
#